data_AF-A0A8T4TKT7-F1
#
_entry.id   AF-A0A8T4TKT7-F1
#
_cell.length_a   1.000
_cell.length_b   1.000
_cell.length_c   1.000
_cell.angle_alpha   90.00
_cell.angle_beta   90.00
_cell.angle_gamma   90.00
#
_symmetry.space_group_name_H-M   'P 1'
#
loop_
_entity.id
_entity.type
_entity.pdbx_description
1 polymer ?
#
loop_
_entity_poly.entity_id
_entity_poly.type
_entity_poly.pdbx_seq_one_letter_code
_entity_poly.pdbx_strand_id
1 'polypeptide(L)'
;MTLLNGLVEDIVTEISDSVPDWIEISERLRQFNFEQPLERGVLGGLVGELNFRICLETIAKKYQSRIVLDPISEGSSSENYSFDFKDGKLVVHHKGNGHRVTEVDELILADNLPVLCEVKTGSYKNGAGKKKDESSRGSINALRLERINYVTEPLREYFRRECGYIVILPKDQVNPMSIIQKEFIERNGFMATLNFSRREYKYVILSNLSRYFKISTRH
;
A
#
# COMPACT_ATOMS: atom_id res chain seq x y z
N MET A 1 12.63 -21.15 5.18
CA MET A 1 11.33 -21.77 4.89
C MET A 1 10.56 -20.78 4.04
N THR A 2 10.18 -21.14 2.82
CA THR A 2 9.51 -20.23 1.87
C THR A 2 8.02 -20.17 2.22
N LEU A 3 7.46 -18.97 2.40
CA LEU A 3 6.03 -18.77 2.65
C LEU A 3 5.30 -18.88 1.30
N LEU A 4 5.20 -20.09 0.76
CA LEU A 4 4.36 -20.37 -0.41
C LEU A 4 2.91 -20.43 0.06
N ASN A 5 2.13 -19.40 -0.26
CA ASN A 5 0.69 -19.35 -0.04
C ASN A 5 0.02 -19.06 -1.39
N GLY A 6 -0.58 -20.09 -2.00
CA GLY A 6 -1.20 -19.97 -3.32
C GLY A 6 -2.30 -18.90 -3.38
N LEU A 7 -2.99 -18.63 -2.26
CA LEU A 7 -3.97 -17.54 -2.20
C LEU A 7 -3.30 -16.17 -2.32
N VAL A 8 -2.11 -15.99 -1.76
CA VAL A 8 -1.36 -14.73 -1.88
C VAL A 8 -0.88 -14.53 -3.32
N GLU A 9 -0.47 -15.59 -4.00
CA GLU A 9 -0.12 -15.55 -5.43
C GLU A 9 -1.32 -15.20 -6.31
N ASP A 10 -2.49 -15.78 -6.01
CA ASP A 10 -3.75 -15.44 -6.69
C ASP A 10 -4.14 -13.98 -6.46
N ILE A 11 -4.04 -13.48 -5.21
CA ILE A 11 -4.25 -12.08 -4.87
C ILE A 11 -3.32 -11.16 -5.69
N VAL A 12 -2.02 -11.49 -5.75
CA VAL A 12 -1.02 -10.70 -6.50
C VAL A 12 -1.33 -10.66 -7.99
N THR A 13 -1.74 -11.79 -8.56
CA THR A 13 -2.19 -11.88 -9.96
C THR A 13 -3.41 -10.99 -10.20
N GLU A 14 -4.44 -11.11 -9.36
CA GLU A 14 -5.67 -10.33 -9.52
C GLU A 14 -5.48 -8.83 -9.33
N ILE A 15 -4.62 -8.42 -8.39
CA ILE A 15 -4.22 -7.02 -8.25
C ILE A 15 -3.55 -6.54 -9.53
N SER A 16 -2.66 -7.35 -10.09
CA SER A 16 -1.92 -7.02 -11.32
C SER A 16 -2.82 -6.86 -12.54
N ASP A 17 -3.87 -7.68 -12.62
CA ASP A 17 -4.85 -7.64 -13.71
C ASP A 17 -5.96 -6.60 -13.49
N SER A 18 -6.04 -6.00 -12.30
CA SER A 18 -7.13 -5.08 -11.95
C SER A 18 -7.10 -3.77 -12.74
N VAL A 19 -8.29 -3.31 -13.13
CA VAL A 19 -8.49 -1.99 -13.74
C VAL A 19 -9.22 -1.09 -12.74
N PRO A 20 -8.81 0.18 -12.56
CA PRO A 20 -9.45 1.06 -11.61
C PRO A 20 -10.92 1.34 -11.91
N ASP A 21 -11.76 1.14 -10.90
CA ASP A 21 -13.14 1.63 -10.93
C ASP A 21 -13.16 3.12 -10.58
N TRP A 22 -13.09 3.96 -11.62
CA TRP A 22 -13.07 5.41 -11.46
C TRP A 22 -14.36 5.99 -10.89
N ILE A 23 -15.49 5.29 -11.02
CA ILE A 23 -16.76 5.74 -10.45
C ILE A 23 -16.67 5.57 -8.94
N GLU A 24 -16.34 4.36 -8.48
CA GLU A 24 -16.26 4.04 -7.06
C GLU A 24 -15.13 4.83 -6.36
N ILE A 25 -13.95 4.94 -6.98
CA ILE A 25 -12.85 5.77 -6.48
C ILE A 25 -13.32 7.22 -6.27
N SER A 26 -14.03 7.78 -7.25
CA SER A 26 -14.49 9.17 -7.17
C SER A 26 -15.55 9.37 -6.09
N GLU A 27 -16.44 8.40 -5.91
CA GLU A 27 -17.44 8.42 -4.84
C GLU A 27 -16.80 8.37 -3.46
N ARG A 28 -15.83 7.47 -3.23
CA ARG A 28 -15.09 7.39 -1.97
C ARG A 28 -14.27 8.65 -1.72
N LEU A 29 -13.59 9.17 -2.74
CA LEU A 29 -12.81 10.42 -2.61
C LEU A 29 -13.67 11.63 -2.19
N ARG A 30 -14.95 11.69 -2.56
CA ARG A 30 -15.86 12.77 -2.12
C ARG A 30 -16.21 12.71 -0.65
N GLN A 31 -16.05 11.56 0.00
CA GLN A 31 -16.29 11.42 1.44
C GLN A 31 -15.15 12.00 2.28
N PHE A 32 -13.96 12.16 1.68
CA PHE A 32 -12.86 12.85 2.34
C PHE A 32 -13.14 14.35 2.38
N ASN A 33 -13.19 14.90 3.58
CA ASN A 33 -13.37 16.32 3.79
C ASN A 33 -12.02 17.04 3.62
N PHE A 34 -11.69 17.44 2.40
CA PHE A 34 -10.46 18.19 2.14
C PHE A 34 -10.66 19.66 2.52
N GLU A 35 -10.19 20.06 3.71
CA GLU A 35 -10.22 21.46 4.15
C GLU A 35 -9.40 22.38 3.22
N GLN A 36 -8.43 21.82 2.50
CA GLN A 36 -7.61 22.52 1.51
C GLN A 36 -7.42 21.66 0.26
N PRO A 37 -7.19 22.27 -0.93
CA PRO A 37 -6.82 21.51 -2.12
C PRO A 37 -5.57 20.68 -1.86
N LEU A 38 -5.69 19.35 -1.99
CA LEU A 38 -4.54 18.47 -1.85
C LEU A 38 -3.50 18.74 -2.94
N GLU A 39 -2.22 18.71 -2.57
CA GLU A 39 -1.15 18.66 -3.55
C GLU A 39 -1.32 17.44 -4.47
N ARG A 40 -1.04 17.60 -5.76
CA ARG A 40 -1.20 16.53 -6.77
C ARG A 40 -0.48 15.22 -6.40
N GLY A 41 0.63 15.31 -5.66
CA GLY A 41 1.37 14.14 -5.20
C GLY A 41 0.64 13.35 -4.11
N VAL A 42 0.06 14.05 -3.13
CA VAL A 42 -0.71 13.44 -2.03
C VAL A 42 -1.97 12.77 -2.58
N LEU A 43 -2.68 13.47 -3.46
CA LEU A 43 -3.88 12.95 -4.10
C LEU A 43 -3.58 11.72 -4.98
N GLY A 44 -2.42 11.69 -5.63
CA GLY A 44 -1.96 10.53 -6.41
C GLY A 44 -1.69 9.28 -5.57
N GLY A 45 -1.18 9.45 -4.35
CA GLY A 45 -1.02 8.38 -3.36
C GLY A 45 -2.38 7.85 -2.90
N LEU A 46 -3.26 8.76 -2.46
CA LEU A 46 -4.60 8.42 -1.97
C LEU A 46 -5.44 7.66 -2.99
N VAL A 47 -5.43 8.08 -4.27
CA VAL A 47 -6.11 7.35 -5.35
C VAL A 47 -5.58 5.93 -5.49
N GLY A 48 -4.28 5.72 -5.28
CA GLY A 48 -3.64 4.42 -5.45
C GLY A 48 -4.01 3.47 -4.34
N GLU A 49 -3.99 3.98 -3.12
CA GLU A 49 -4.46 3.26 -1.93
C GLU A 49 -5.94 2.92 -2.05
N LEU A 50 -6.81 3.87 -2.44
CA LEU A 50 -8.23 3.60 -2.64
C LEU A 50 -8.50 2.59 -3.76
N ASN A 51 -7.80 2.71 -4.89
CA ASN A 51 -7.90 1.75 -5.99
C ASN A 51 -7.54 0.35 -5.51
N PHE A 52 -6.45 0.25 -4.75
CA PHE A 52 -5.99 -1.00 -4.19
C PHE A 52 -6.99 -1.58 -3.17
N ARG A 53 -7.54 -0.75 -2.28
CA ARG A 53 -8.58 -1.16 -1.33
C ARG A 53 -9.82 -1.72 -2.02
N ILE A 54 -10.34 -1.02 -3.05
CA ILE A 54 -11.51 -1.47 -3.82
C ILE A 54 -11.21 -2.82 -4.50
N CYS A 55 -10.00 -2.98 -5.04
CA CYS A 55 -9.55 -4.24 -5.61
C CYS A 55 -9.53 -5.36 -4.56
N LEU A 56 -8.92 -5.12 -3.39
CA LEU A 56 -8.89 -6.08 -2.29
C LEU A 56 -10.30 -6.47 -1.81
N GLU A 57 -11.23 -5.53 -1.70
CA GLU A 57 -12.61 -5.82 -1.32
C GLU A 57 -13.33 -6.70 -2.34
N THR A 58 -13.05 -6.50 -3.63
CA THR A 58 -13.58 -7.34 -4.71
C THR A 58 -13.01 -8.75 -4.65
N ILE A 59 -11.69 -8.86 -4.45
CA ILE A 59 -10.99 -10.15 -4.28
C ILE A 59 -11.50 -10.86 -3.03
N ALA A 60 -11.66 -10.15 -1.90
CA ALA A 60 -12.17 -10.72 -0.66
C ALA A 60 -13.60 -11.27 -0.81
N LYS A 61 -14.47 -10.58 -1.56
CA LYS A 61 -15.82 -11.11 -1.90
C LYS A 61 -15.74 -12.42 -2.68
N LYS A 62 -14.79 -12.54 -3.61
CA LYS A 62 -14.55 -13.76 -4.42
C LYS A 62 -14.07 -14.93 -3.56
N TYR A 63 -13.12 -14.70 -2.65
CA TYR A 63 -12.52 -15.75 -1.80
C TYR A 63 -13.22 -15.94 -0.45
N GLN A 64 -14.23 -15.13 -0.14
CA GLN A 64 -15.07 -15.20 1.05
C GLN A 64 -14.23 -15.29 2.34
N SER A 65 -14.49 -16.30 3.18
CA SER A 65 -13.86 -16.48 4.50
C SER A 65 -12.35 -16.73 4.48
N ARG A 66 -11.74 -16.91 3.30
CA ARG A 66 -10.30 -17.13 3.16
C ARG A 66 -9.51 -15.83 3.24
N ILE A 67 -10.15 -14.69 2.96
CA ILE A 67 -9.53 -13.36 3.06
C ILE A 67 -10.30 -12.55 4.11
N VAL A 68 -9.60 -12.15 5.17
CA VAL A 68 -10.11 -11.23 6.18
C VAL A 68 -9.43 -9.88 5.98
N LEU A 69 -10.23 -8.85 5.70
CA LEU A 69 -9.77 -7.46 5.68
C LEU A 69 -9.75 -6.90 7.10
N ASP A 70 -8.82 -5.99 7.37
CA ASP A 70 -8.67 -5.29 8.65
C ASP A 70 -8.68 -6.24 9.87
N PRO A 71 -7.78 -7.24 9.91
CA PRO A 71 -7.82 -8.31 10.91
C PRO A 71 -7.41 -7.86 12.33
N ILE A 72 -7.00 -6.60 12.51
CA ILE A 72 -6.67 -6.01 13.81
C ILE A 72 -7.77 -5.01 14.15
N SER A 73 -8.41 -5.18 15.30
CA SER A 73 -9.43 -4.22 15.77
C SER A 73 -8.78 -2.95 16.34
N GLU A 74 -9.46 -1.82 16.23
CA GLU A 74 -9.02 -0.55 16.81
C GLU A 74 -8.77 -0.66 18.33
N GLY A 75 -7.69 -0.04 18.81
CA GLY A 75 -7.28 -0.10 20.22
C GLY A 75 -6.66 -1.43 20.63
N SER A 76 -6.49 -2.36 19.69
CA SER A 76 -5.74 -3.60 19.94
C SER A 76 -4.30 -3.30 20.33
N SER A 77 -3.69 -4.24 21.04
CA SER A 77 -2.28 -4.10 21.41
C SER A 77 -1.58 -5.44 21.58
N SER A 78 -0.26 -5.40 21.43
CA SER A 78 0.66 -6.50 21.75
C SER A 78 1.48 -6.14 22.99
N GLU A 79 2.59 -6.82 23.24
CA GLU A 79 3.47 -6.54 24.38
C GLU A 79 4.12 -5.15 24.24
N ASN A 80 4.69 -4.86 23.07
CA ASN A 80 5.44 -3.64 22.80
C ASN A 80 4.71 -2.64 21.91
N TYR A 81 3.59 -3.01 21.28
CA TYR A 81 2.93 -2.17 20.28
C TYR A 81 1.45 -1.94 20.58
N SER A 82 0.93 -0.77 20.18
CA SER A 82 -0.51 -0.49 20.09
C SER A 82 -0.90 -0.17 18.65
N PHE A 83 -2.15 -0.48 18.33
CA PHE A 83 -2.71 -0.42 16.99
C PHE A 83 -3.95 0.48 16.99
N ASP A 84 -3.86 1.57 16.26
CA ASP A 84 -4.93 2.57 16.13
C ASP A 84 -5.29 2.74 14.65
N PHE A 85 -6.49 3.26 14.37
CA PHE A 85 -6.90 3.57 13.00
C PHE A 85 -6.97 5.07 12.82
N LYS A 86 -6.28 5.58 11.80
CA LYS A 86 -6.33 6.99 11.43
C LYS A 86 -6.51 7.11 9.93
N ASP A 87 -7.53 7.87 9.52
CA ASP A 87 -7.85 8.13 8.11
C ASP A 87 -7.98 6.83 7.29
N GLY A 88 -8.56 5.78 7.90
CA GLY A 88 -8.75 4.46 7.29
C GLY A 88 -7.51 3.57 7.27
N LYS A 89 -6.39 4.00 7.86
CA LYS A 89 -5.14 3.25 7.88
C LYS A 89 -4.78 2.78 9.28
N LEU A 90 -4.11 1.62 9.34
CA LEU A 90 -3.57 1.08 10.57
C LEU A 90 -2.28 1.83 10.93
N VAL A 91 -2.30 2.51 12.08
CA VAL A 91 -1.16 3.22 12.66
C VAL A 91 -0.63 2.42 13.84
N VAL A 92 0.68 2.18 13.83
CA VAL A 92 1.35 1.39 14.86
C VAL A 92 2.22 2.29 15.72
N HIS A 93 2.04 2.20 17.04
CA HIS A 93 2.82 2.93 18.04
C HIS A 93 3.62 1.95 18.91
N HIS A 94 4.86 2.33 19.25
CA HIS A 94 5.64 1.59 20.24
C HIS A 94 5.27 2.08 21.64
N LYS A 95 4.82 1.17 22.52
CA LYS A 95 4.32 1.49 23.87
C LYS A 95 5.37 2.12 24.78
N GLY A 96 6.63 1.71 24.64
CA GLY A 96 7.70 2.19 25.53
C GLY A 96 8.03 3.68 25.39
N ASN A 97 7.73 4.29 24.23
CA ASN A 97 8.06 5.71 23.96
C ASN A 97 6.92 6.49 23.29
N GLY A 98 5.79 5.85 23.00
CA GLY A 98 4.65 6.44 22.30
C GLY A 98 4.93 6.82 20.84
N HIS A 99 6.14 6.57 20.33
CA HIS A 99 6.51 6.98 18.98
C HIS A 99 5.79 6.12 17.96
N ARG A 100 5.26 6.81 16.92
CA ARG A 100 4.71 6.16 15.75
C ARG A 100 5.82 5.40 15.03
N VAL A 101 5.64 4.11 14.87
CA VAL A 101 6.56 3.20 14.17
C VAL A 101 6.26 3.25 12.68
N THR A 102 5.05 2.86 12.29
CA THR A 102 4.68 2.81 10.88
C THR A 102 3.19 3.08 10.68
N GLU A 103 2.85 3.43 9.45
CA GLU A 103 1.49 3.37 8.92
C GLU A 103 1.50 2.26 7.88
N VAL A 104 0.50 1.40 7.95
CA VAL A 104 0.30 0.27 7.05
C VAL A 104 -0.83 0.65 6.10
N ASP A 105 -0.55 0.60 4.79
CA ASP A 105 -1.55 0.97 3.78
C ASP A 105 -2.73 -0.01 3.85
N GLU A 106 -2.46 -1.32 3.81
CA GLU A 106 -3.48 -2.35 4.03
C GLU A 106 -2.89 -3.58 4.74
N LEU A 107 -3.74 -4.25 5.51
CA LEU A 107 -3.43 -5.50 6.19
C LEU A 107 -4.57 -6.50 5.98
N ILE A 108 -4.23 -7.70 5.54
CA ILE A 108 -5.19 -8.80 5.36
C ILE A 108 -4.72 -10.07 6.07
N LEU A 109 -5.65 -10.98 6.36
CA LEU A 109 -5.32 -12.40 6.57
C LEU A 109 -5.72 -13.18 5.31
N ALA A 110 -4.78 -13.88 4.69
CA ALA A 110 -5.02 -14.79 3.57
C ALA A 110 -4.75 -16.24 4.03
N ASP A 111 -5.79 -17.06 4.17
CA ASP A 111 -5.71 -18.40 4.77
C ASP A 111 -4.98 -18.38 6.14
N ASN A 112 -5.33 -17.41 6.99
CA ASN A 112 -4.71 -17.13 8.29
C ASN A 112 -3.24 -16.64 8.25
N LEU A 113 -2.65 -16.41 7.08
CA LEU A 113 -1.36 -15.72 6.96
C LEU A 113 -1.59 -14.20 6.98
N PRO A 114 -1.00 -13.43 7.93
CA PRO A 114 -1.02 -11.98 7.88
C PRO A 114 -0.18 -11.50 6.72
N VAL A 115 -0.75 -10.64 5.89
CA VAL A 115 -0.08 -10.06 4.73
C VAL A 115 -0.23 -8.56 4.77
N LEU A 116 0.90 -7.88 4.91
CA LEU A 116 0.97 -6.42 4.82
C LEU A 116 1.12 -6.05 3.33
N CYS A 117 0.35 -5.08 2.88
CA CYS A 117 0.41 -4.58 1.52
C CYS A 117 0.80 -3.10 1.50
N GLU A 118 1.75 -2.72 0.65
CA GLU A 118 2.26 -1.35 0.56
C GLU A 118 2.21 -0.85 -0.90
N VAL A 119 1.52 0.28 -1.12
CA VAL A 119 1.30 0.83 -2.47
C VAL A 119 2.34 1.92 -2.76
N LYS A 120 3.05 1.81 -3.90
CA LYS A 120 4.11 2.76 -4.28
C LYS A 120 3.92 3.27 -5.70
N THR A 121 3.02 4.22 -5.88
CA THR A 121 2.61 4.77 -7.18
C THR A 121 3.57 5.82 -7.78
N GLY A 122 4.57 6.31 -7.04
CA GLY A 122 5.53 7.27 -7.58
C GLY A 122 6.63 7.75 -6.64
N SER A 123 7.52 8.59 -7.19
CA SER A 123 8.55 9.30 -6.44
C SER A 123 7.97 10.57 -5.82
N TYR A 124 7.67 10.53 -4.53
CA TYR A 124 7.23 11.70 -3.77
C TYR A 124 8.38 12.69 -3.65
N LYS A 125 8.34 13.78 -4.45
CA LYS A 125 9.21 14.93 -4.24
C LYS A 125 8.74 15.66 -2.99
N ASN A 126 9.28 15.30 -1.84
CA ASN A 126 9.14 16.13 -0.65
C ASN A 126 9.96 17.40 -0.84
N GLY A 127 9.28 18.55 -0.84
CA GLY A 127 9.79 19.87 -0.43
C GLY A 127 11.05 20.40 -1.13
N ALA A 128 11.02 21.66 -1.54
CA ALA A 128 12.22 22.42 -1.87
C ALA A 128 13.19 22.43 -0.67
N GLY A 129 14.09 21.45 -0.56
CA GLY A 129 15.04 21.40 0.56
C GLY A 129 15.73 20.06 0.83
N LYS A 130 15.22 18.91 0.37
CA LYS A 130 15.93 17.62 0.54
C LYS A 130 16.51 17.14 -0.79
N LYS A 131 17.81 16.78 -0.73
CA LYS A 131 18.65 16.40 -1.87
C LYS A 131 17.89 15.49 -2.85
N LYS A 132 18.01 15.80 -4.15
CA LYS A 132 17.31 15.19 -5.30
C LYS A 132 17.31 13.65 -5.39
N ASP A 133 18.02 12.92 -4.52
CA ASP A 133 18.25 11.48 -4.59
C ASP A 133 17.41 10.60 -3.64
N GLU A 134 16.57 11.18 -2.77
CA GLU A 134 15.75 10.36 -1.84
C GLU A 134 14.35 10.04 -2.38
N SER A 135 13.78 10.89 -3.25
CA SER A 135 12.44 10.68 -3.82
C SER A 135 12.37 9.51 -4.80
N SER A 136 13.48 9.20 -5.49
CA SER A 136 13.65 8.03 -6.35
C SER A 136 13.81 6.71 -5.57
N ARG A 137 13.95 6.78 -4.24
CA ARG A 137 14.12 5.61 -3.36
C ARG A 137 12.83 5.10 -2.72
N GLY A 138 11.67 5.73 -2.92
CA GLY A 138 10.42 5.33 -2.25
C GLY A 138 10.02 3.86 -2.49
N SER A 139 10.00 3.42 -3.75
CA SER A 139 9.70 2.02 -4.09
C SER A 139 10.86 1.08 -3.80
N ILE A 140 12.11 1.49 -4.04
CA ILE A 140 13.29 0.66 -3.76
C ILE A 140 13.46 0.43 -2.24
N ASN A 141 13.18 1.43 -1.41
CA ASN A 141 13.27 1.31 0.04
C ASN A 141 12.21 0.37 0.62
N ALA A 142 11.01 0.31 0.03
CA ALA A 142 9.98 -0.66 0.43
C ALA A 142 10.43 -2.11 0.22
N LEU A 143 11.31 -2.34 -0.77
CA LEU A 143 11.86 -3.66 -1.07
C LEU A 143 13.05 -4.05 -0.18
N ARG A 144 13.58 -3.13 0.65
CA ARG A 144 14.74 -3.40 1.49
C ARG A 144 14.35 -4.21 2.72
N LEU A 145 15.19 -5.18 3.07
CA LEU A 145 14.95 -6.08 4.21
C LEU A 145 14.78 -5.33 5.53
N GLU A 146 15.57 -4.28 5.78
CA GLU A 146 15.47 -3.50 7.01
C GLU A 146 14.09 -2.84 7.12
N ARG A 147 13.56 -2.34 6.00
CA ARG A 147 12.22 -1.76 5.95
C ARG A 147 11.16 -2.81 6.19
N ILE A 148 11.25 -3.96 5.52
CA ILE A 148 10.29 -5.09 5.68
C ILE A 148 10.27 -5.54 7.13
N ASN A 149 11.44 -5.77 7.74
CA ASN A 149 11.53 -6.17 9.13
C ASN A 149 10.91 -5.13 10.05
N TYR A 150 11.24 -3.86 9.86
CA TYR A 150 10.72 -2.75 10.65
C TYR A 150 9.19 -2.65 10.61
N VAL A 151 8.56 -2.82 9.44
CA VAL A 151 7.10 -2.70 9.32
C VAL A 151 6.36 -3.98 9.72
N THR A 152 6.97 -5.16 9.57
CA THR A 152 6.33 -6.44 9.90
C THR A 152 6.57 -6.88 11.33
N GLU A 153 7.59 -6.38 12.03
CA GLU A 153 7.89 -6.76 13.41
C GLU A 153 6.68 -6.58 14.37
N PRO A 154 5.96 -5.45 14.38
CA PRO A 154 4.77 -5.31 15.22
C PRO A 154 3.68 -6.34 14.89
N LEU A 155 3.51 -6.68 13.61
CA LEU A 155 2.53 -7.65 13.16
C LEU A 155 2.91 -9.08 13.54
N ARG A 156 4.20 -9.42 13.41
CA ARG A 156 4.73 -10.72 13.86
C ARG A 156 4.56 -10.89 15.36
N GLU A 157 4.74 -9.83 16.14
CA GLU A 157 4.47 -9.84 17.58
C GLU A 157 2.99 -10.03 17.89
N TYR A 158 2.10 -9.30 17.21
CA TYR A 158 0.65 -9.40 17.42
C TYR A 158 0.08 -10.77 17.04
N PHE A 159 0.39 -11.27 15.83
CA PHE A 159 -0.14 -12.53 15.32
C PHE A 159 0.64 -13.78 15.75
N ARG A 160 1.81 -13.59 16.38
CA ARG A 160 2.74 -14.66 16.82
C ARG A 160 3.11 -15.63 15.70
N ARG A 161 3.32 -15.09 14.49
CA ARG A 161 3.62 -15.85 13.26
C ARG A 161 4.33 -14.98 12.25
N GLU A 162 4.92 -15.61 11.23
CA GLU A 162 5.49 -14.89 10.10
C GLU A 162 4.43 -14.14 9.29
N CYS A 163 4.85 -13.08 8.61
CA CYS A 163 3.99 -12.22 7.80
C CYS A 163 4.43 -12.25 6.33
N GLY A 164 3.48 -12.31 5.41
CA GLY A 164 3.69 -11.98 4.02
C GLY A 164 3.81 -10.46 3.82
N TYR A 165 4.45 -10.05 2.74
CA TYR A 165 4.62 -8.64 2.41
C TYR A 165 4.48 -8.42 0.90
N ILE A 166 3.39 -7.77 0.50
CA ILE A 166 3.10 -7.40 -0.89
C ILE A 166 3.51 -5.94 -1.12
N VAL A 167 4.33 -5.68 -2.14
CA VAL A 167 4.60 -4.32 -2.63
C VAL A 167 3.96 -4.15 -4.00
N ILE A 168 3.11 -3.13 -4.13
CA ILE A 168 2.40 -2.81 -5.36
C ILE A 168 3.15 -1.68 -6.09
N LEU A 169 3.65 -1.98 -7.29
CA LEU A 169 4.48 -1.08 -8.09
C LEU A 169 3.87 -0.80 -9.47
N PRO A 170 4.04 0.40 -10.04
CA PRO A 170 3.79 0.63 -11.46
C PRO A 170 4.58 -0.34 -12.35
N LYS A 171 3.99 -0.81 -13.45
CA LYS A 171 4.62 -1.83 -14.32
C LYS A 171 6.02 -1.45 -14.84
N ASP A 172 6.29 -0.16 -15.03
CA ASP A 172 7.61 0.35 -15.47
C ASP A 172 8.68 0.37 -14.36
N GLN A 173 8.31 0.04 -13.12
CA GLN A 173 9.22 -0.08 -11.99
C GLN A 173 9.63 -1.52 -11.68
N VAL A 174 8.94 -2.51 -12.25
CA VAL A 174 9.38 -3.90 -12.15
C VAL A 174 10.50 -4.14 -13.15
N ASN A 175 11.66 -4.51 -12.65
CA ASN A 175 12.85 -4.78 -13.43
C ASN A 175 13.40 -6.16 -13.05
N PRO A 176 13.22 -7.18 -13.90
CA PRO A 176 13.71 -8.54 -13.65
C PRO A 176 15.21 -8.65 -13.40
N MET A 177 16.00 -7.65 -13.82
CA MET A 177 17.45 -7.62 -13.61
C MET A 177 17.87 -6.91 -12.32
N SER A 178 16.93 -6.31 -11.58
CA SER A 178 17.21 -5.60 -10.33
C SER A 178 17.56 -6.58 -9.21
N ILE A 179 18.78 -6.47 -8.68
CA ILE A 179 19.25 -7.29 -7.55
C ILE A 179 18.32 -7.15 -6.35
N ILE A 180 17.91 -5.93 -6.01
CA ILE A 180 17.03 -5.66 -4.86
C ILE A 180 15.67 -6.34 -5.03
N GLN A 181 15.12 -6.40 -6.25
CA GLN A 181 13.84 -7.09 -6.49
C GLN A 181 13.97 -8.61 -6.43
N LYS A 182 15.11 -9.15 -6.86
CA LYS A 182 15.41 -10.58 -6.70
C LYS A 182 15.54 -10.95 -5.24
N GLU A 183 16.34 -10.21 -4.48
CA GLU A 183 16.52 -10.41 -3.04
C GLU A 183 15.19 -10.29 -2.28
N PHE A 184 14.32 -9.37 -2.70
CA PHE A 184 12.98 -9.21 -2.15
C PHE A 184 12.13 -10.48 -2.34
N ILE A 185 12.06 -11.00 -3.58
CA ILE A 185 11.31 -12.23 -3.90
C ILE A 185 11.89 -13.44 -3.16
N GLU A 186 13.23 -13.58 -3.16
CA GLU A 186 13.93 -14.67 -2.47
C GLU A 186 13.65 -14.72 -0.97
N ARG A 187 13.21 -13.59 -0.39
CA ARG A 187 12.86 -13.46 1.03
C ARG A 187 11.35 -13.45 1.28
N ASN A 188 10.57 -14.09 0.39
CA ASN A 188 9.11 -14.19 0.47
C ASN A 188 8.36 -12.86 0.31
N GLY A 189 8.99 -11.86 -0.29
CA GLY A 189 8.31 -10.67 -0.75
C GLY A 189 7.49 -10.97 -2.01
N PHE A 190 6.30 -10.40 -2.10
CA PHE A 190 5.43 -10.50 -3.25
C PHE A 190 5.36 -9.16 -3.96
N MET A 191 5.52 -9.16 -5.29
CA MET A 191 5.38 -7.93 -6.07
C MET A 191 4.12 -8.03 -6.93
N ALA A 192 3.19 -7.10 -6.71
CA ALA A 192 2.08 -6.90 -7.62
C ALA A 192 2.34 -5.67 -8.49
N THR A 193 1.76 -5.66 -9.68
CA THR A 193 1.89 -4.53 -10.60
C THR A 193 0.62 -3.72 -10.67
N LEU A 194 0.75 -2.42 -10.96
CA LEU A 194 -0.39 -1.66 -11.48
C LEU A 194 -0.37 -1.80 -13.00
N ASN A 195 -1.53 -1.90 -13.62
CA ASN A 195 -1.70 -1.92 -15.09
C ASN A 195 -1.20 -0.64 -15.80
N PHE A 196 -0.78 0.37 -15.03
CA PHE A 196 -0.21 1.61 -15.51
C PHE A 196 1.27 1.72 -15.15
N SER A 197 2.04 2.30 -16.06
CA SER A 197 3.32 2.91 -15.73
C SER A 197 3.11 4.14 -14.84
N ARG A 198 4.14 4.60 -14.14
CA ARG A 198 4.11 5.85 -13.36
C ARG A 198 3.59 7.04 -14.17
N ARG A 199 4.01 7.11 -15.43
CA ARG A 199 3.63 8.21 -16.33
C ARG A 199 2.14 8.11 -16.68
N GLU A 200 1.68 6.94 -17.11
CA GLU A 200 0.27 6.68 -17.40
C GLU A 200 -0.59 6.94 -16.16
N TYR A 201 -0.21 6.40 -15.01
CA TYR A 201 -0.90 6.57 -13.73
C TYR A 201 -1.09 8.06 -13.40
N LYS A 202 -0.03 8.87 -13.52
CA LYS A 202 -0.12 10.32 -13.31
C LYS A 202 -1.10 10.99 -14.27
N TYR A 203 -1.10 10.64 -15.56
CA TYR A 203 -2.05 11.22 -16.52
C TYR A 203 -3.48 10.79 -16.25
N VAL A 204 -3.71 9.49 -16.03
CA VAL A 204 -5.04 8.93 -15.78
C VAL A 204 -5.64 9.54 -14.51
N ILE A 205 -4.85 9.71 -13.45
CA ILE A 205 -5.27 10.43 -12.26
C ILE A 205 -5.66 11.87 -12.58
N LEU A 206 -4.80 12.65 -13.25
CA LEU A 206 -5.09 14.05 -13.53
C LEU A 206 -6.33 14.23 -14.43
N SER A 207 -6.50 13.36 -15.43
CA SER A 207 -7.62 13.37 -16.37
C SER A 207 -8.95 12.96 -15.72
N ASN A 208 -8.94 11.97 -14.83
CA ASN A 208 -10.15 11.56 -14.14
C ASN A 208 -10.50 12.53 -13.02
N LEU A 209 -9.51 13.02 -12.27
CA LEU A 209 -9.76 14.00 -11.23
C LEU A 209 -10.34 15.29 -11.78
N SER A 210 -9.88 15.81 -12.92
CA SER A 210 -10.49 17.00 -13.53
C SER A 210 -11.93 16.77 -14.02
N ARG A 211 -12.27 15.52 -14.34
CA ARG A 211 -13.63 15.11 -14.75
C ARG A 211 -14.58 14.99 -13.56
N TYR A 212 -14.11 14.45 -12.44
CA TYR A 212 -14.94 14.14 -11.27
C TYR A 212 -14.89 15.19 -10.16
N PHE A 213 -13.83 15.99 -10.13
CA PHE A 213 -13.60 17.09 -9.21
C PHE A 213 -13.35 18.35 -10.07
N LYS A 214 -14.04 19.45 -9.78
CA LYS A 214 -13.76 20.75 -10.41
C LYS A 214 -12.42 21.30 -9.90
N ILE A 215 -11.32 20.62 -10.20
CA ILE A 215 -9.98 21.06 -9.85
C ILE A 215 -9.62 22.16 -10.83
N SER A 216 -9.59 23.39 -10.32
CA SER A 216 -9.08 24.55 -11.05
C SER A 216 -7.64 24.28 -11.47
N THR A 217 -7.42 24.02 -12.76
CA THR A 217 -6.08 23.98 -13.35
C THR A 217 -5.60 25.40 -13.59
N ARG A 218 -5.37 26.17 -12.51
CA ARG A 218 -4.61 27.41 -12.65
C ARG A 218 -3.13 27.05 -12.74
N HIS A 219 -2.59 27.27 -13.93
CA HIS A 219 -1.18 27.25 -14.27
C HIS A 219 -0.45 28.44 -13.67
#